data_AF-A0A3N5MIU4-F1
#
_entry.id   AF-A0A3N5MIU4-F1
#
_cell.length_a   1.000
_cell.length_b   1.000
_cell.length_c   1.000
_cell.angle_alpha   90.00
_cell.angle_beta   90.00
_cell.angle_gamma   90.00
#
_symmetry.space_group_name_H-M   'P 1'
#
loop_
_entity.id
_entity.type
_entity.pdbx_description
1 polymer ?
#
loop_
_entity_poly.entity_id
_entity_poly.type
_entity_poly.pdbx_seq_one_letter_code
_entity_poly.pdbx_strand_id
1 'polypeptide(L)'
;IEAQKTLASAIQIGDPVSIEKAIRTLKQFNGIVVDATEQELADAAALGDTTGMFNCPHTGVALAGLIKLLRDGRIDKSEHVVVISTAHGLKFTDFKVKYHEGALDFPCRFANKPIDLPPRVDAVKEALQHALQKRREKNV
;
A
#
# COMPACT_ATOMS: atom_id res chain seq x y z
N ILE A 1 -14.98 15.86 16.12
CA ILE A 1 -15.48 14.63 15.45
C ILE A 1 -14.54 13.49 15.82
N GLU A 2 -15.06 12.31 16.18
CA GLU A 2 -14.21 11.17 16.54
C GLU A 2 -13.76 10.39 15.30
N ALA A 3 -12.46 10.06 15.22
CA ALA A 3 -11.90 9.31 14.11
C ALA A 3 -12.15 7.81 14.27
N GLN A 4 -12.61 7.17 13.20
CA GLN A 4 -12.66 5.71 13.13
C GLN A 4 -11.24 5.12 13.04
N LYS A 5 -11.08 3.86 13.47
CA LYS A 5 -9.80 3.17 13.42
C LYS A 5 -9.34 2.98 11.96
N THR A 6 -8.04 3.15 11.73
CA THR A 6 -7.38 2.92 10.45
C THR A 6 -6.00 2.28 10.67
N LEU A 7 -5.57 1.42 9.74
CA LEU A 7 -4.21 0.89 9.70
C LEU A 7 -3.17 1.99 9.50
N ALA A 8 -3.58 3.14 8.94
CA ALA A 8 -2.78 4.35 8.83
C ALA A 8 -2.86 5.22 10.10
N SER A 9 -2.52 4.64 11.26
CA SER A 9 -2.75 5.24 12.59
C SER A 9 -2.30 6.70 12.77
N ALA A 10 -1.21 7.13 12.13
CA ALA A 10 -0.74 8.52 12.26
C ALA A 10 -1.63 9.58 11.56
N ILE A 11 -2.61 9.17 10.75
CA ILE A 11 -3.63 10.08 10.16
C ILE A 11 -5.04 9.78 10.70
N GLN A 12 -5.14 9.03 11.80
CA GLN A 12 -6.41 8.80 12.49
C GLN A 12 -6.87 10.08 13.21
N ILE A 13 -7.34 11.06 12.44
CA ILE A 13 -7.68 12.41 12.90
C ILE A 13 -9.08 12.76 12.41
N GLY A 14 -10.00 12.99 13.35
CA GLY A 14 -11.40 13.27 13.03
C GLY A 14 -11.67 14.76 12.84
N ASP A 15 -10.88 15.61 13.49
CA ASP A 15 -10.99 17.08 13.41
C ASP A 15 -9.59 17.71 13.24
N PRO A 16 -9.11 17.86 11.99
CA PRO A 16 -7.75 18.31 11.74
C PRO A 16 -7.54 19.79 12.06
N VAL A 17 -6.64 20.08 12.99
CA VAL A 17 -6.35 21.43 13.52
C VAL A 17 -6.04 22.46 12.44
N SER A 18 -5.45 22.05 11.31
CA SER A 18 -5.07 22.96 10.21
C SER A 18 -5.95 22.82 8.95
N ILE A 19 -7.20 22.35 9.09
CA ILE A 19 -8.10 22.12 7.95
C ILE A 19 -8.31 23.36 7.08
N GLU A 20 -8.43 24.55 7.67
CA GLU A 20 -8.62 25.78 6.90
C GLU A 20 -7.41 26.13 6.03
N LYS A 21 -6.20 25.84 6.51
CA LYS A 21 -4.95 26.02 5.74
C LYS A 21 -4.91 25.03 4.58
N ALA A 22 -5.33 23.79 4.80
CA ALA A 22 -5.42 22.78 3.75
C ALA A 22 -6.45 23.18 2.67
N ILE A 23 -7.67 23.57 3.07
CA ILE A 23 -8.72 24.02 2.14
C ILE A 23 -8.25 25.22 1.30
N ARG A 24 -7.60 26.21 1.93
CA ARG A 24 -7.05 27.37 1.22
C ARG A 24 -6.04 26.96 0.15
N THR A 25 -5.11 26.08 0.52
CA THR A 25 -4.06 25.58 -0.39
C THR A 25 -4.66 24.78 -1.54
N LEU A 26 -5.62 23.88 -1.26
CA LEU A 26 -6.32 23.11 -2.28
C LEU A 26 -7.05 24.03 -3.27
N LYS A 27 -7.75 25.06 -2.80
CA LYS A 27 -8.42 26.04 -3.69
C LYS A 27 -7.42 26.82 -4.54
N GLN A 28 -6.29 27.22 -3.97
CA GLN A 28 -5.25 27.99 -4.68
C GLN A 28 -4.59 27.20 -5.81
N PHE A 29 -4.36 25.91 -5.62
CA PHE A 29 -3.65 25.06 -6.58
C PHE A 29 -4.56 24.11 -7.36
N ASN A 30 -5.88 24.33 -7.32
CA ASN A 30 -6.88 23.44 -7.92
C ASN A 30 -6.69 21.97 -7.48
N GLY A 31 -6.34 21.78 -6.21
CA GLY A 31 -6.05 20.50 -5.60
C GLY A 31 -7.30 19.64 -5.43
N ILE A 32 -7.07 18.34 -5.30
CA ILE A 32 -8.10 17.32 -5.19
C ILE A 32 -7.94 16.63 -3.83
N VAL A 33 -9.05 16.27 -3.21
CA VAL A 33 -9.07 15.38 -2.04
C VAL A 33 -9.63 14.03 -2.50
N VAL A 34 -8.92 12.97 -2.16
CA VAL A 34 -9.33 11.59 -2.39
C VAL A 34 -9.20 10.81 -1.09
N ASP A 35 -10.08 9.84 -0.90
CA ASP A 35 -10.03 8.88 0.19
C ASP A 35 -9.46 7.54 -0.29
N ALA A 36 -9.07 6.70 0.66
CA ALA A 36 -8.70 5.31 0.42
C ALA A 36 -9.30 4.44 1.52
N THR A 37 -9.94 3.34 1.12
CA THR A 37 -10.39 2.32 2.07
C THR A 37 -9.21 1.59 2.69
N GLU A 38 -9.44 0.89 3.82
CA GLU A 38 -8.40 0.06 4.46
C GLU A 38 -7.81 -0.99 3.51
N GLN A 39 -8.64 -1.57 2.65
CA GLN A 39 -8.16 -2.52 1.66
C GLN A 39 -7.31 -1.82 0.60
N GLU A 40 -7.77 -0.69 0.03
CA GLU A 40 -7.05 0.02 -1.02
C GLU A 40 -5.69 0.51 -0.56
N LEU A 41 -5.60 1.11 0.63
CA LEU A 41 -4.32 1.56 1.17
C LEU A 41 -3.37 0.39 1.43
N ALA A 42 -3.89 -0.75 1.90
CA ALA A 42 -3.07 -1.92 2.22
C ALA A 42 -2.56 -2.62 0.96
N ASP A 43 -3.44 -2.82 -0.03
CA ASP A 43 -3.09 -3.38 -1.33
C ASP A 43 -2.10 -2.46 -2.07
N ALA A 44 -2.29 -1.13 -2.02
CA ALA A 44 -1.37 -0.17 -2.65
C ALA A 44 0.00 -0.14 -1.96
N ALA A 45 0.04 -0.22 -0.62
CA ALA A 45 1.29 -0.32 0.13
C ALA A 45 2.07 -1.58 -0.26
N ALA A 46 1.40 -2.75 -0.27
CA ALA A 46 2.01 -4.03 -0.62
C ALA A 46 2.44 -4.09 -2.09
N LEU A 47 1.65 -3.53 -3.02
CA LEU A 47 2.03 -3.38 -4.41
C LEU A 47 3.29 -2.53 -4.55
N GLY A 48 3.37 -1.40 -3.85
CA GLY A 48 4.56 -0.57 -3.80
C GLY A 48 5.79 -1.35 -3.30
N ASP A 49 5.64 -2.13 -2.24
CA ASP A 49 6.75 -2.93 -1.68
C ASP A 49 7.27 -4.00 -2.65
N THR A 50 6.45 -4.47 -3.60
CA THR A 50 6.92 -5.41 -4.65
C THR A 50 7.97 -4.83 -5.59
N THR A 51 8.15 -3.50 -5.58
CA THR A 51 9.15 -2.78 -6.38
C THR A 51 10.46 -2.52 -5.64
N GLY A 52 10.62 -3.05 -4.42
CA GLY A 52 11.81 -2.84 -3.58
C GLY A 52 11.67 -1.69 -2.58
N MET A 53 10.52 -1.04 -2.52
CA MET A 53 10.20 -0.08 -1.47
C MET A 53 9.91 -0.77 -0.12
N PHE A 54 9.95 0.01 0.95
CA PHE A 54 9.40 -0.39 2.24
C PHE A 54 8.64 0.77 2.87
N ASN A 55 7.43 1.00 2.37
CA ASN A 55 6.68 2.23 2.62
C ASN A 55 5.83 2.16 3.90
N CYS A 56 5.40 3.32 4.43
CA CYS A 56 4.45 3.39 5.54
C CYS A 56 2.98 3.32 5.05
N PRO A 57 2.01 2.99 5.92
CA PRO A 57 0.59 2.97 5.56
C PRO A 57 0.07 4.28 4.94
N HIS A 58 0.57 5.45 5.38
CA HIS A 58 0.21 6.76 4.80
C HIS A 58 0.67 6.91 3.36
N THR A 59 1.81 6.33 3.03
CA THR A 59 2.27 6.24 1.63
C THR A 59 1.34 5.32 0.85
N GLY A 60 0.86 4.22 1.47
CA GLY A 60 -0.20 3.38 0.91
C GLY A 60 -1.47 4.16 0.56
N VAL A 61 -1.93 5.05 1.44
CA VAL A 61 -3.08 5.95 1.16
C VAL A 61 -2.79 6.86 -0.04
N ALA A 62 -1.61 7.47 -0.10
CA ALA A 62 -1.24 8.34 -1.20
C ALA A 62 -1.11 7.57 -2.54
N LEU A 63 -0.54 6.36 -2.51
CA LEU A 63 -0.45 5.47 -3.67
C LEU A 63 -1.83 5.00 -4.14
N ALA A 64 -2.73 4.65 -3.21
CA ALA A 64 -4.11 4.30 -3.53
C ALA A 64 -4.84 5.48 -4.21
N GLY A 65 -4.67 6.69 -3.67
CA GLY A 65 -5.18 7.91 -4.27
C GLY A 65 -4.63 8.16 -5.68
N LEU A 66 -3.32 8.00 -5.87
CA LEU A 66 -2.69 8.10 -7.19
C LEU A 66 -3.25 7.09 -8.19
N ILE A 67 -3.40 5.82 -7.78
CA ILE A 67 -3.96 4.77 -8.64
C ILE A 67 -5.41 5.11 -9.04
N LYS A 68 -6.23 5.62 -8.12
CA LYS A 68 -7.59 6.10 -8.43
C LYS A 68 -7.57 7.25 -9.44
N LEU A 69 -6.76 8.28 -9.19
CA LEU A 69 -6.70 9.45 -10.07
C LEU A 69 -6.18 9.13 -11.47
N LEU A 70 -5.23 8.20 -11.59
CA LEU A 70 -4.77 7.67 -12.88
C LEU A 70 -5.89 6.91 -13.61
N ARG A 71 -6.62 6.04 -12.89
CA ARG A 71 -7.74 5.26 -13.46
C ARG A 71 -8.86 6.18 -13.93
N ASP A 72 -9.16 7.22 -13.17
CA ASP A 72 -10.26 8.15 -13.43
C ASP A 72 -9.84 9.25 -14.44
N GLY A 73 -8.63 9.21 -14.99
CA GLY A 73 -8.13 10.15 -15.99
C GLY A 73 -7.88 11.57 -15.46
N ARG A 74 -7.79 11.72 -14.13
CA ARG A 74 -7.52 13.01 -13.45
C ARG A 74 -6.03 13.36 -13.42
N ILE A 75 -5.17 12.34 -13.52
CA ILE A 75 -3.73 12.45 -13.71
C ILE A 75 -3.40 11.64 -14.96
N ASP A 76 -2.66 12.23 -15.90
CA ASP A 76 -2.20 11.53 -17.11
C ASP A 76 -0.95 10.68 -16.84
N LYS A 77 -0.77 9.59 -17.61
CA LYS A 77 0.39 8.68 -17.46
C LYS A 77 1.74 9.34 -17.78
N SER A 78 1.72 10.44 -18.52
CA SER A 78 2.90 11.24 -18.86
C SER A 78 3.29 12.27 -17.79
N GLU A 79 2.44 12.50 -16.79
CA GLU A 79 2.70 13.49 -15.74
C GLU A 79 3.79 13.05 -14.77
N HIS A 80 4.57 14.02 -14.31
CA HIS A 80 5.55 13.82 -13.25
C HIS A 80 4.88 13.97 -11.89
N VAL A 81 4.71 12.85 -11.19
CA VAL A 81 4.05 12.79 -9.89
C VAL A 81 5.07 12.53 -8.79
N VAL A 82 5.00 13.31 -7.70
CA VAL A 82 5.76 13.07 -6.47
C VAL A 82 4.81 12.63 -5.36
N VAL A 83 5.04 11.45 -4.81
CA VAL A 83 4.36 10.95 -3.61
C VAL A 83 5.22 11.23 -2.39
N ILE A 84 4.66 11.88 -1.38
CA ILE A 84 5.38 12.26 -0.16
C ILE A 84 5.23 11.15 0.88
N SER A 85 6.33 10.47 1.21
CA SER A 85 6.39 9.53 2.34
C SER A 85 6.81 10.25 3.61
N THR A 86 5.92 10.28 4.61
CA THR A 86 6.11 11.05 5.85
C THR A 86 6.73 10.23 6.99
N ALA A 87 6.85 8.91 6.83
CA ALA A 87 7.39 8.02 7.85
C ALA A 87 8.08 6.80 7.23
N HIS A 88 9.06 6.27 7.94
CA HIS A 88 9.76 5.05 7.52
C HIS A 88 8.87 3.81 7.72
N GLY A 89 8.85 2.88 6.76
CA GLY A 89 8.03 1.66 6.84
C GLY A 89 8.35 0.76 8.03
N LEU A 90 9.59 0.82 8.54
CA LEU A 90 10.04 0.09 9.75
C LEU A 90 9.24 0.42 11.01
N LYS A 91 8.54 1.56 11.06
CA LYS A 91 7.63 1.88 12.17
C LYS A 91 6.33 1.06 12.15
N PHE A 92 6.08 0.31 11.07
CA PHE A 92 4.81 -0.36 10.77
C PHE A 92 4.99 -1.81 10.32
N THR A 93 5.97 -2.52 10.89
CA THR A 93 6.24 -3.93 10.55
C THR A 93 5.03 -4.82 10.81
N ASP A 94 4.32 -4.64 11.92
CA ASP A 94 3.16 -5.46 12.29
C ASP A 94 2.03 -5.37 11.26
N PHE A 95 1.82 -4.20 10.69
CA PHE A 95 0.86 -4.01 9.59
C PHE A 95 1.22 -4.88 8.39
N LYS A 96 2.50 -4.89 7.99
CA LYS A 96 2.99 -5.67 6.85
C LYS A 96 2.94 -7.18 7.11
N VAL A 97 3.32 -7.60 8.31
CA VAL A 97 3.24 -9.01 8.73
C VAL A 97 1.79 -9.49 8.65
N LYS A 98 0.85 -8.78 9.29
CA LYS A 98 -0.58 -9.14 9.25
C LYS A 98 -1.14 -9.17 7.83
N TYR A 99 -0.75 -8.24 6.96
CA TYR A 99 -1.16 -8.24 5.56
C TYR A 99 -0.67 -9.49 4.83
N HIS A 100 0.63 -9.81 4.91
CA HIS A 100 1.18 -10.96 4.20
C HIS A 100 0.74 -12.29 4.81
N GLU A 101 0.43 -12.36 6.10
CA GLU A 101 -0.18 -13.53 6.74
C GLU A 101 -1.68 -13.69 6.39
N GLY A 102 -2.32 -12.64 5.87
CA GLY A 102 -3.76 -12.62 5.59
C GLY A 102 -4.60 -12.56 6.86
N ALA A 103 -4.09 -11.89 7.90
CA ALA A 103 -4.72 -11.71 9.21
C ALA A 103 -5.51 -10.39 9.33
N LEU A 104 -5.83 -9.76 8.19
CA LEU A 104 -6.67 -8.56 8.13
C LEU A 104 -8.09 -8.95 7.67
N ASP A 105 -9.08 -8.14 8.02
CA ASP A 105 -10.50 -8.42 7.78
C ASP A 105 -10.94 -8.27 6.30
N PHE A 106 -9.99 -8.18 5.37
CA PHE A 106 -10.23 -8.00 3.94
C PHE A 106 -9.21 -8.78 3.09
N PRO A 107 -9.52 -9.05 1.81
CA PRO A 107 -8.63 -9.81 0.94
C PRO A 107 -7.28 -9.11 0.72
N CYS A 108 -6.19 -9.78 1.07
CA CYS A 108 -4.82 -9.31 0.88
C CYS A 108 -4.29 -9.75 -0.50
N ARG A 109 -4.58 -8.99 -1.55
CA ARG A 109 -4.37 -9.41 -2.96
C ARG A 109 -2.91 -9.67 -3.32
N PHE A 110 -1.99 -8.97 -2.66
CA PHE A 110 -0.56 -9.05 -2.88
C PHE A 110 0.18 -9.75 -1.72
N ALA A 111 -0.53 -10.53 -0.90
CA ALA A 111 0.07 -11.29 0.18
C ALA A 111 1.15 -12.26 -0.37
N ASN A 112 2.26 -12.37 0.36
CA ASN A 112 3.41 -13.20 0.02
C ASN A 112 3.76 -14.02 1.25
N LYS A 113 3.04 -15.12 1.42
CA LYS A 113 3.19 -15.99 2.60
C LYS A 113 4.49 -16.78 2.51
N PRO A 114 5.19 -16.99 3.64
CA PRO A 114 6.19 -18.04 3.74
C PRO A 114 5.61 -19.38 3.28
N ILE A 115 6.44 -20.21 2.66
CA ILE A 115 6.07 -21.57 2.26
C ILE A 115 6.73 -22.50 3.29
N ASP A 116 5.92 -23.15 4.11
CA ASP A 116 6.39 -24.13 5.08
C ASP A 116 6.75 -25.43 4.37
N LEU A 117 7.96 -25.94 4.62
CA LEU A 117 8.50 -27.13 3.98
C LEU A 117 9.20 -28.02 5.01
N PRO A 118 9.21 -29.35 4.83
CA PRO A 118 10.03 -30.23 5.65
C PRO A 118 11.52 -29.92 5.47
N PRO A 119 12.39 -30.22 6.46
CA PRO A 119 13.83 -29.96 6.39
C PRO A 119 14.56 -30.96 5.47
N ARG A 120 14.17 -31.01 4.19
CA ARG A 120 14.61 -31.96 3.16
C ARG A 120 15.01 -31.20 1.90
N VAL A 121 16.20 -31.47 1.36
CA VAL A 121 16.77 -30.69 0.25
C VAL A 121 15.93 -30.77 -1.04
N ASP A 122 15.37 -31.94 -1.34
CA ASP A 122 14.46 -32.17 -2.46
C ASP A 122 13.15 -31.37 -2.33
N ALA A 123 12.53 -31.31 -1.14
CA ALA A 123 11.36 -30.47 -0.90
C ALA A 123 11.63 -28.99 -1.21
N VAL A 124 12.80 -28.49 -0.80
CA VAL A 124 13.24 -27.12 -1.10
C VAL A 124 13.46 -26.93 -2.61
N LYS A 125 14.11 -27.90 -3.28
CA LYS A 125 14.34 -27.85 -4.74
C LYS A 125 13.03 -27.83 -5.54
N GLU A 126 12.08 -28.69 -5.18
CA GLU A 126 10.75 -28.77 -5.80
C GLU A 126 10.01 -27.43 -5.67
N ALA A 127 9.97 -26.86 -4.45
CA ALA A 127 9.34 -25.57 -4.20
C ALA A 127 9.99 -24.43 -4.98
N LEU A 128 11.33 -24.40 -5.07
CA LEU A 128 12.06 -23.41 -5.86
C LEU A 128 11.77 -23.54 -7.35
N GLN A 129 11.78 -24.76 -7.90
CA GLN A 129 11.47 -25.00 -9.31
C GLN A 129 10.07 -24.50 -9.67
N HIS A 130 9.08 -24.86 -8.84
CA HIS A 130 7.70 -24.39 -9.02
C HIS A 130 7.60 -22.86 -8.93
N ALA A 131 8.26 -22.24 -7.95
CA ALA A 131 8.26 -20.78 -7.79
C ALA A 131 8.92 -20.05 -8.98
N LEU A 132 10.05 -20.57 -9.47
CA LEU A 132 10.76 -20.01 -10.63
C LEU A 132 9.94 -20.17 -11.92
N GLN A 133 9.29 -21.32 -12.12
CA GLN A 133 8.41 -21.53 -13.27
C GLN A 133 7.24 -20.54 -13.26
N LYS A 134 6.54 -20.41 -12.12
CA LYS A 134 5.42 -19.45 -11.98
C LYS A 134 5.84 -18.00 -12.22
N ARG A 135 7.07 -17.63 -11.84
CA ARG A 135 7.63 -16.29 -12.13
C ARG A 135 7.93 -16.10 -13.62
N ARG A 136 8.42 -17.13 -14.32
CA ARG A 136 8.62 -17.07 -15.77
C ARG A 136 7.31 -16.90 -16.51
N GLU A 137 6.28 -17.66 -16.13
CA GLU A 137 4.94 -17.58 -16.75
C GLU A 137 4.25 -16.23 -16.54
N LYS A 138 4.52 -15.53 -15.42
CA LYS A 138 3.98 -14.17 -15.18
C LYS A 138 4.71 -13.05 -15.91
N ASN A 139 5.95 -13.29 -16.34
CA ASN A 139 6.80 -12.30 -17.01
C ASN A 139 6.79 -12.45 -18.54
N VAL A 140 6.01 -13.41 -19.06
CA VAL A 140 5.69 -13.61 -20.48
C VAL A 140 4.26 -13.15 -20.71
#